data_AF-A0A0Q4EMI2-F1
#
_entry.id   AF-A0A0Q4EMI2-F1
#
_cell.length_a   1.000
_cell.length_b   1.000
_cell.length_c   1.000
_cell.angle_alpha   90.00
_cell.angle_beta   90.00
_cell.angle_gamma   90.00
#
_symmetry.space_group_name_H-M   'P 1'
#
loop_
_entity.id
_entity.type
_entity.pdbx_description
1 polymer ?
#
loop_
_entity_poly.entity_id
_entity_poly.type
_entity_poly.pdbx_seq_one_letter_code
_entity_poly.pdbx_strand_id
1 'polypeptide(L)'
;MDKIVSLQKISVSYIVKTTSDGLIYLKASHVIYVKKPNSIEGAKVLGKPLIINADHIGFLSFNLEGNVTFFMASGFEISLKIFYEEAEEAFQCAKAQIEKVIR
;
A
#
# COMPACT_ATOMS: atom_id res chain seq x y z
N MET A 1 -9.41 31.25 14.54
CA MET A 1 -8.18 30.52 14.16
C MET A 1 -8.66 29.09 13.94
N ASP A 2 -9.20 28.82 12.76
CA ASP A 2 -9.96 27.59 12.51
C ASP A 2 -9.43 26.95 11.23
N LYS A 3 -8.31 26.24 11.39
CA LYS A 3 -7.90 25.22 10.42
C LYS A 3 -8.84 24.02 10.60
N ILE A 4 -10.09 24.16 10.17
CA ILE A 4 -10.92 23.00 9.84
C ILE A 4 -10.26 22.41 8.59
N VAL A 5 -9.41 21.43 8.88
CA VAL A 5 -8.74 20.52 7.96
C VAL A 5 -9.62 20.33 6.74
N SER A 6 -9.12 20.82 5.60
CA SER A 6 -9.69 20.54 4.30
C SER A 6 -9.79 19.03 4.16
N LEU A 7 -10.99 18.50 4.35
CA LEU A 7 -11.41 17.23 3.78
C LEU A 7 -11.30 17.39 2.27
N GLN A 8 -10.09 17.25 1.73
CA GLN A 8 -9.88 17.08 0.31
C GLN A 8 -10.65 15.82 -0.07
N LYS A 9 -11.76 16.07 -0.74
CA LYS A 9 -12.58 15.17 -1.51
C LYS A 9 -11.66 14.41 -2.48
N ILE A 10 -11.05 13.31 -2.03
CA ILE A 10 -10.32 12.39 -2.92
C ILE A 10 -11.38 11.58 -3.66
N SER A 11 -12.00 12.19 -4.68
CA SER A 11 -12.79 11.48 -5.69
C SER A 11 -11.93 11.14 -6.92
N VAL A 12 -10.65 10.85 -6.69
CA VAL A 12 -9.78 10.23 -7.69
C VAL A 12 -9.72 8.76 -7.35
N SER A 13 -10.29 7.91 -8.21
CA SER A 13 -10.08 6.46 -8.09
C SER A 13 -8.58 6.19 -8.21
N TYR A 14 -7.96 5.71 -7.14
CA TYR A 14 -6.56 5.27 -7.11
C TYR A 14 -6.53 3.79 -6.76
N ILE A 15 -5.55 3.05 -7.30
CA ILE A 15 -5.22 1.72 -6.79
C ILE A 15 -4.14 1.86 -5.72
N VAL A 16 -3.11 2.65 -6.01
CA VAL A 16 -2.03 3.01 -5.10
C VAL A 16 -1.83 4.53 -5.09
N LYS A 17 -1.58 5.10 -3.91
CA LYS A 17 -1.21 6.52 -3.76
C LYS A 17 -0.03 6.62 -2.78
N THR A 18 0.96 7.45 -3.09
CA THR A 18 2.07 7.77 -2.19
C THR A 18 1.91 9.16 -1.58
N THR A 19 2.54 9.41 -0.43
CA THR A 19 2.56 10.71 0.23
C THR A 19 3.98 11.22 0.46
N SER A 20 4.09 12.51 0.73
CA SER A 20 5.33 13.19 1.13
C SER A 20 5.87 12.69 2.49
N ASP A 21 5.04 12.04 3.30
CA ASP A 21 5.46 11.38 4.55
C ASP A 21 6.02 9.96 4.36
N GLY A 22 6.22 9.50 3.12
CA GLY A 22 6.72 8.15 2.83
C GLY A 22 5.69 7.04 3.06
N LEU A 23 4.40 7.38 3.04
CA LEU A 23 3.31 6.40 3.17
C LEU A 23 2.79 5.96 1.81
N ILE A 24 2.36 4.70 1.72
CA ILE A 24 1.68 4.12 0.57
C ILE A 24 0.26 3.74 1.00
N TYR A 25 -0.73 4.29 0.31
CA TYR A 25 -2.14 4.03 0.46
C TYR A 25 -2.58 3.04 -0.62
N LEU A 26 -3.18 1.94 -0.19
CA LEU A 26 -3.60 0.84 -1.04
C LEU A 26 -5.12 0.74 -1.02
N LYS A 27 -5.76 0.70 -2.19
CA LYS A 27 -7.21 0.52 -2.28
C LYS A 27 -7.60 -0.88 -1.77
N ALA A 28 -8.50 -0.92 -0.79
CA ALA A 28 -8.92 -2.17 -0.12
C ALA A 28 -9.32 -3.29 -1.09
N SER A 29 -10.02 -2.94 -2.19
CA SER A 29 -10.51 -3.90 -3.17
C SER A 29 -9.41 -4.61 -3.99
N HIS A 30 -8.16 -4.14 -3.91
CA HIS A 30 -7.01 -4.75 -4.57
C HIS A 30 -6.14 -5.55 -3.59
N VAL A 31 -6.40 -5.47 -2.28
CA VAL A 31 -5.70 -6.29 -1.29
C VAL A 31 -6.29 -7.68 -1.31
N ILE A 32 -5.45 -8.68 -1.61
CA ILE A 32 -5.82 -10.09 -1.62
C ILE A 32 -5.80 -10.61 -0.18
N TYR A 33 -4.71 -10.34 0.54
CA TYR A 33 -4.60 -10.69 1.95
C TYR A 33 -3.58 -9.79 2.67
N VAL A 34 -3.73 -9.74 4.00
CA VAL A 34 -2.70 -9.29 4.93
C VAL A 34 -2.43 -10.44 5.90
N LYS A 35 -1.22 -10.97 5.91
CA LYS A 35 -0.85 -12.09 6.78
C LYS A 35 0.10 -11.58 7.86
N LYS A 36 -0.23 -11.90 9.11
CA LYS A 36 0.63 -11.62 10.27
C LYS A 36 1.65 -12.74 10.44
N PRO A 37 2.88 -12.45 10.90
CA PRO A 37 3.83 -13.49 11.30
C PRO A 37 3.16 -14.50 12.23
N ASN A 38 3.42 -15.79 12.01
CA ASN A 38 2.96 -16.90 12.86
C ASN A 38 1.43 -16.97 13.03
N SER A 39 0.66 -16.35 12.13
CA SER A 39 -0.80 -16.47 12.12
C SER A 39 -1.24 -17.52 11.10
N ILE A 40 -2.14 -18.39 11.54
CA ILE A 40 -2.82 -19.37 10.68
C ILE A 40 -3.90 -18.69 9.82
N GLU A 41 -4.50 -17.61 10.34
CA GLU A 41 -5.53 -16.83 9.65
C GLU A 41 -4.99 -15.49 9.13
N GLY A 42 -5.49 -15.06 7.97
CA GLY A 42 -5.22 -13.72 7.42
C GLY A 42 -6.09 -12.64 8.08
N ALA A 43 -5.57 -11.42 8.16
CA ALA A 43 -6.33 -10.25 8.61
C ALA A 43 -7.29 -9.77 7.51
N LYS A 44 -8.55 -9.53 7.89
CA LYS A 44 -9.55 -8.96 6.98
C LYS A 44 -9.35 -7.45 6.84
N VAL A 45 -9.27 -6.96 5.61
CA VAL A 45 -9.28 -5.52 5.30
C VAL A 45 -10.75 -5.05 5.23
N LEU A 46 -11.18 -4.25 6.20
CA LEU A 46 -12.58 -3.82 6.38
C LEU A 46 -13.01 -2.69 5.42
N GLY A 47 -12.68 -2.79 4.14
CA GLY A 47 -13.09 -1.84 3.09
C GLY A 47 -12.43 -0.45 3.17
N LYS A 48 -11.60 -0.19 4.18
CA LYS A 48 -10.78 1.02 4.28
C LYS A 48 -9.43 0.82 3.58
N PRO A 49 -8.85 1.88 2.99
CA PRO A 49 -7.51 1.80 2.43
C PRO A 49 -6.52 1.24 3.46
N LEU A 50 -5.65 0.35 3.01
CA LEU A 50 -4.53 -0.11 3.81
C LEU A 50 -3.39 0.88 3.64
N ILE A 51 -2.79 1.30 4.75
CA ILE A 51 -1.69 2.28 4.75
C ILE A 51 -0.44 1.56 5.24
N ILE A 52 0.64 1.64 4.47
CA ILE A 52 1.94 1.09 4.84
C ILE A 52 3.00 2.18 4.80
N ASN A 53 4.00 2.08 5.67
CA ASN A 53 5.18 2.93 5.64
C ASN A 53 6.25 2.26 4.78
N ALA A 54 6.78 2.98 3.78
CA ALA A 54 7.77 2.43 2.86
C ALA A 54 9.08 2.02 3.54
N ASP A 55 9.47 2.69 4.63
CA ASP A 55 10.67 2.34 5.40
C ASP A 55 10.57 0.99 6.11
N HIS A 56 9.34 0.48 6.27
CA HIS A 56 9.10 -0.82 6.87
C HIS A 56 8.98 -1.93 5.82
N ILE A 57 9.14 -1.64 4.52
CA ILE A 57 9.17 -2.67 3.48
C ILE A 57 10.60 -3.22 3.41
N GLY A 58 10.74 -4.52 3.60
CA GLY A 58 12.01 -5.24 3.42
C GLY A 58 12.28 -5.52 1.94
N PHE A 59 11.29 -6.11 1.25
CA PHE A 59 11.38 -6.38 -0.20
C PHE A 59 10.00 -6.60 -0.81
N LEU A 60 9.97 -6.58 -2.15
CA LEU A 60 8.81 -6.90 -2.98
C LEU A 60 9.04 -8.25 -3.65
N SER A 61 7.98 -9.02 -3.87
CA SER A 61 8.00 -10.16 -4.79
C SER A 61 6.70 -10.23 -5.59
N PHE A 62 6.70 -10.98 -6.68
CA PHE A 62 5.49 -11.27 -7.45
C PHE A 62 5.35 -12.77 -7.70
N ASN A 63 4.11 -13.24 -7.84
CA ASN A 63 3.81 -14.64 -8.14
C ASN A 63 3.54 -14.87 -9.64
N LEU A 64 3.31 -16.12 -10.05
CA LEU A 64 3.01 -16.48 -11.44
C LEU A 64 1.70 -15.88 -11.97
N GLU A 65 0.81 -15.42 -11.10
CA GLU A 65 -0.44 -14.75 -11.47
C GLU A 65 -0.25 -13.23 -11.63
N GLY A 66 0.97 -12.73 -11.39
CA GLY A 66 1.30 -11.30 -11.43
C GLY A 66 0.92 -10.53 -10.17
N ASN A 67 0.47 -11.19 -9.10
CA ASN A 67 0.14 -10.53 -7.83
C ASN A 67 1.42 -10.18 -7.06
N VAL A 68 1.50 -8.96 -6.54
CA VAL A 68 2.67 -8.45 -5.80
C VAL A 68 2.47 -8.62 -4.31
N THR A 69 3.51 -9.01 -3.59
CA THR A 69 3.54 -9.08 -2.14
C THR A 69 4.61 -8.16 -1.56
N PHE A 70 4.18 -7.28 -0.65
CA PHE A 70 5.05 -6.46 0.17
C PHE A 70 5.42 -7.26 1.42
N PHE A 71 6.71 -7.56 1.59
CA PHE A 71 7.23 -8.19 2.80
C PHE A 71 7.73 -7.10 3.73
N MET A 72 7.04 -6.94 4.85
CA MET A 72 7.38 -5.93 5.85
C MET A 72 8.50 -6.43 6.76
N ALA A 73 9.36 -5.53 7.24
CA ALA A 73 10.40 -5.82 8.23
C ALA A 73 9.82 -6.38 9.55
N SER A 74 8.55 -6.09 9.85
CA SER A 74 7.81 -6.68 10.96
C SER A 74 7.36 -8.13 10.71
N GLY A 75 7.67 -8.69 9.54
CA GLY A 75 7.28 -10.01 9.05
C GLY A 75 5.83 -10.11 8.55
N PHE A 76 5.11 -9.00 8.43
CA PHE A 76 3.81 -8.99 7.75
C PHE A 76 3.99 -9.17 6.25
N GLU A 77 3.04 -9.87 5.63
CA GLU A 77 2.95 -10.02 4.18
C GLU A 77 1.66 -9.35 3.70
N ILE A 78 1.75 -8.48 2.71
CA ILE A 78 0.62 -7.75 2.16
C ILE A 78 0.58 -8.02 0.67
N SER A 79 -0.38 -8.84 0.23
CA SER A 79 -0.49 -9.22 -1.18
C SER A 79 -1.59 -8.43 -1.88
N LEU A 80 -1.28 -7.97 -3.08
CA LEU A 80 -2.08 -7.06 -3.89
C LEU A 80 -2.20 -7.54 -5.32
N LYS A 81 -3.36 -7.28 -5.91
CA LYS A 81 -3.63 -7.47 -7.34
C LYS A 81 -3.22 -6.21 -8.12
N ILE A 82 -1.91 -6.02 -8.30
CA ILE A 82 -1.27 -4.92 -9.06
C ILE A 82 -0.04 -5.44 -9.79
N PHE A 83 0.43 -4.75 -10.83
CA PHE A 83 1.65 -5.11 -11.53
C PHE A 83 2.90 -4.79 -10.68
N TYR A 84 3.99 -5.51 -10.93
CA TYR A 84 5.24 -5.32 -10.18
C TYR A 84 5.81 -3.91 -10.39
N GLU A 85 5.76 -3.40 -11.63
CA GLU A 85 6.24 -2.07 -11.99
C GLU A 85 5.48 -0.97 -11.25
N GLU A 86 4.16 -1.13 -11.07
CA GLU A 86 3.33 -0.20 -10.30
C GLU A 86 3.69 -0.21 -8.81
N ALA A 87 3.96 -1.39 -8.26
CA ALA A 87 4.37 -1.55 -6.87
C ALA A 87 5.78 -0.99 -6.62
N GLU A 88 6.72 -1.25 -7.54
CA GLU A 88 8.08 -0.74 -7.47
C GLU A 88 8.09 0.78 -7.63
N GLU A 89 7.33 1.34 -8.56
CA GLU A 89 7.16 2.78 -8.71
C GLU A 89 6.59 3.41 -7.43
N ALA A 90 5.56 2.81 -6.83
CA ALA A 90 5.00 3.27 -5.56
C ALA A 90 6.04 3.25 -4.44
N PHE A 91 6.82 2.17 -4.36
CA PHE A 91 7.87 2.04 -3.36
C PHE A 91 8.94 3.12 -3.52
N GLN A 92 9.46 3.32 -4.73
CA GLN A 92 10.48 4.34 -5.00
C GLN A 92 9.95 5.76 -4.76
N CYS A 93 8.72 6.07 -5.20
CA CYS A 93 8.10 7.37 -4.94
C CYS A 93 7.95 7.63 -3.45
N ALA A 94 7.46 6.66 -2.66
CA ALA A 94 7.31 6.82 -1.22
C ALA A 94 8.68 6.95 -0.51
N LYS A 95 9.69 6.15 -0.89
CA LYS A 95 11.07 6.29 -0.37
C LYS A 95 11.68 7.66 -0.69
N ALA A 96 11.33 8.24 -1.83
CA ALA A 96 11.74 9.58 -2.24
C ALA A 96 10.82 10.70 -1.72
N GLN A 97 9.80 10.37 -0.91
CA GLN A 97 8.82 11.34 -0.37
C GLN A 97 8.07 12.13 -1.46
N ILE A 98 7.76 11.47 -2.58
CA ILE A 98 7.04 12.02 -3.72
C ILE A 98 5.57 11.63 -3.65
N GLU A 99 4.67 12.61 -3.76
CA GLU A 99 3.23 12.34 -3.89
C GLU A 99 2.88 11.91 -5.32
N LYS A 100 2.28 10.73 -5.45
CA LYS A 100 1.88 10.19 -6.75
C LYS A 100 0.63 9.32 -6.63
N VAL A 101 -0.19 9.32 -7.67
CA VAL A 101 -1.31 8.39 -7.84
C VAL A 101 -0.94 7.42 -8.96
N ILE A 102 -1.00 6.13 -8.66
CA ILE A 102 -0.72 5.02 -9.57
C ILE A 102 -2.05 4.27 -9.77
N ARG A 103 -2.39 4.03 -11.04
CA ARG A 103 -3.72 3.61 -11.48
C ARG A 103 -3.68 2.33 -12.26
#